data_AF-A0A367E9V4-F1
#
_entry.id   AF-A0A367E9V4-F1
#
_cell.length_a   1.000
_cell.length_b   1.000
_cell.length_c   1.000
_cell.angle_alpha   90.00
_cell.angle_beta   90.00
_cell.angle_gamma   90.00
#
_symmetry.space_group_name_H-M   'P 1'
#
loop_
_entity.id
_entity.type
_entity.pdbx_description
1 polymer ?
#
loop_
_entity_poly.entity_id
_entity_poly.type
_entity_poly.pdbx_seq_one_letter_code
_entity_poly.pdbx_strand_id
1 'polypeptide(L)'
;MRRSLPDAPHTRHGAAAPRGTDAGTAAPGRPLPKAPYTRGRTLSARPLARAPLTTRSTALHPGAWWLWALGLATAASRTTNPLLLALVIAVAGYVVAVRRTDAPWARSYAAFLRLGVLVLAIRLVLAFFLGSPVPGTHLLVELPEVPLPEWAQGVRIGGRVTAEGMVFALYDGLKLATLLVCVGAANALANPARLLKSLPGALYEAGVAVVVAMTFAPHLVADVRRLRAARRLRGRGERGLRGVVQVGLPVLEGALERSVALAAAMDARGYGRTARVPVAVRRITTALTLGGLLGVCAGTYGLLAAQGAGFGLPVLLAGLALALAGLWLGGRRTVRTRYRPDRWGPRAWLVAASGAAVAGLMITAADALPAALAPPAVPLQAPELPLWPAAAVLLGLLPAAVAPAAPAPATGSGSGPGSGSRSGSGSEPDSGTAAAAGTGSRTKRAGRPPGDVPSPRPDSDDGGPHRTARALRGRNDDEQERAQ
;
A
#
# COMPACT_ATOMS: atom_id res chain seq x y z
N MET A 1 53.84 -75.85 16.41
CA MET A 1 54.72 -76.98 16.06
C MET A 1 55.07 -76.85 14.58
N ARG A 2 56.34 -76.53 14.28
CA ARG A 2 57.09 -76.58 12.99
C ARG A 2 56.43 -76.04 11.71
N ARG A 3 57.00 -75.00 11.07
CA ARG A 3 57.88 -75.06 9.85
C ARG A 3 57.18 -75.79 8.69
N SER A 4 57.17 -75.35 7.44
CA SER A 4 58.31 -74.90 6.62
C SER A 4 57.78 -74.52 5.22
N LEU A 5 58.30 -73.45 4.62
CA LEU A 5 58.63 -73.45 3.18
C LEU A 5 59.72 -74.54 2.94
N PRO A 6 59.85 -75.17 1.74
CA PRO A 6 60.58 -74.51 0.65
C PRO A 6 60.31 -74.99 -0.80
N ASP A 7 60.78 -74.15 -1.72
CA ASP A 7 61.54 -74.40 -2.96
C ASP A 7 61.12 -75.41 -4.05
N ALA A 8 61.08 -74.83 -5.26
CA ALA A 8 61.51 -75.30 -6.60
C ALA A 8 62.53 -76.48 -6.63
N PRO A 9 62.76 -77.22 -7.75
CA PRO A 9 62.84 -76.70 -9.14
C PRO A 9 62.45 -77.63 -10.33
N HIS A 10 62.46 -77.00 -11.52
CA HIS A 10 62.76 -77.44 -12.90
C HIS A 10 62.87 -78.96 -13.24
N THR A 11 62.26 -79.49 -14.31
CA THR A 11 62.66 -79.38 -15.74
C THR A 11 61.68 -80.22 -16.60
N ARG A 12 60.98 -79.67 -17.61
CA ARG A 12 61.26 -79.58 -19.07
C ARG A 12 61.20 -80.89 -19.92
N HIS A 13 60.20 -80.97 -20.80
CA HIS A 13 60.25 -81.08 -22.29
C HIS A 13 58.83 -81.41 -22.82
N GLY A 14 58.28 -80.94 -23.95
CA GLY A 14 58.62 -80.02 -25.06
C GLY A 14 57.28 -79.43 -25.59
N ALA A 15 57.12 -78.69 -26.68
CA ALA A 15 57.95 -78.26 -27.79
C ALA A 15 57.28 -77.03 -28.48
N ALA A 16 58.11 -76.17 -29.08
CA ALA A 16 57.90 -75.27 -30.23
C ALA A 16 56.66 -74.34 -30.36
N ALA A 17 56.93 -73.03 -30.37
CA ALA A 17 56.06 -71.87 -30.64
C ALA A 17 55.98 -71.53 -32.16
N PRO A 18 55.18 -70.54 -32.64
CA PRO A 18 55.38 -69.10 -32.39
C PRO A 18 54.08 -68.30 -32.09
N ARG A 19 54.06 -67.42 -31.07
CA ARG A 19 54.17 -65.93 -31.14
C ARG A 19 53.26 -65.26 -32.20
N GLY A 20 52.36 -64.34 -31.87
CA GLY A 20 52.05 -63.76 -30.57
C GLY A 20 50.99 -62.65 -30.62
N THR A 21 50.67 -62.19 -29.41
CA THR A 21 50.14 -60.88 -28.99
C THR A 21 48.72 -60.47 -29.42
N ASP A 22 47.83 -60.00 -28.55
CA ASP A 22 47.85 -59.80 -27.10
C ASP A 22 46.43 -59.45 -26.62
N ALA A 23 46.17 -59.72 -25.33
CA ALA A 23 45.23 -59.05 -24.42
C ALA A 23 43.72 -59.06 -24.78
N GLY A 24 42.80 -59.49 -23.90
CA GLY A 24 42.88 -59.52 -22.45
C GLY A 24 41.68 -58.77 -21.87
N THR A 25 40.71 -59.56 -21.40
CA THR A 25 39.84 -59.25 -20.25
C THR A 25 38.66 -58.32 -20.49
N ALA A 26 37.48 -58.96 -20.44
CA ALA A 26 36.15 -58.39 -20.54
C ALA A 26 35.82 -57.40 -19.42
N ALA A 27 35.25 -56.26 -19.81
CA ALA A 27 34.61 -55.28 -18.95
C ALA A 27 33.11 -55.18 -19.30
N PRO A 28 32.23 -54.91 -18.32
CA PRO A 28 30.77 -54.96 -18.49
C PRO A 28 30.24 -53.80 -19.34
N GLY A 29 29.20 -54.10 -20.12
CA GLY A 29 28.66 -53.26 -21.19
C GLY A 29 28.36 -51.81 -20.82
N ARG A 30 28.91 -50.89 -21.63
CA ARG A 30 28.55 -49.48 -21.66
C ARG A 30 27.15 -49.30 -22.29
N PRO A 31 26.28 -48.46 -21.71
CA PRO A 31 25.01 -48.11 -22.35
C PRO A 31 25.22 -47.22 -23.58
N LEU A 32 24.44 -47.50 -24.63
CA LEU A 32 24.36 -46.73 -25.87
C LEU A 32 24.08 -45.24 -25.60
N PRO A 33 24.72 -44.30 -26.33
CA PRO A 33 24.41 -42.88 -26.19
C PRO A 33 23.00 -42.60 -26.70
N LYS A 34 22.14 -42.10 -25.81
CA LYS A 34 20.79 -41.63 -26.15
C LYS A 34 20.89 -40.49 -27.15
N ALA A 35 20.21 -40.65 -28.28
CA ALA A 35 20.06 -39.62 -29.30
C ALA A 35 19.59 -38.29 -28.68
N PRO A 36 20.13 -37.14 -29.12
CA PRO A 36 19.65 -35.86 -28.64
C PRO A 36 18.19 -35.68 -29.06
N TYR A 37 17.34 -35.49 -28.06
CA TYR A 37 15.94 -35.13 -28.22
C TYR A 37 15.89 -33.80 -28.98
N THR A 38 15.72 -33.85 -30.29
CA THR A 38 15.39 -32.67 -31.12
C THR A 38 14.00 -32.20 -30.72
N ARG A 39 13.95 -31.38 -29.67
CA ARG A 39 12.77 -30.63 -29.28
C ARG A 39 12.47 -29.70 -30.45
N GLY A 40 11.46 -30.04 -31.24
CA GLY A 40 10.95 -29.19 -32.30
C GLY A 40 10.75 -27.79 -31.75
N ARG A 41 11.60 -26.85 -32.15
CA ARG A 41 11.33 -25.42 -32.04
C ARG A 41 10.21 -25.17 -33.04
N THR A 42 8.97 -25.39 -32.62
CA THR A 42 7.86 -24.63 -33.17
C THR A 42 8.24 -23.17 -32.95
N LEU A 43 8.63 -22.49 -34.02
CA LEU A 43 8.74 -21.05 -34.07
C LEU A 43 7.32 -20.54 -33.82
N SER A 44 6.96 -20.45 -32.54
CA SER A 44 5.75 -19.79 -32.09
C SER A 44 5.80 -18.40 -32.69
N ALA A 45 4.90 -18.14 -33.63
CA ALA A 45 4.66 -16.82 -34.19
C ALA A 45 4.68 -15.83 -33.04
N ARG A 46 5.63 -14.87 -33.07
CA ARG A 46 5.73 -13.82 -32.07
C ARG A 46 4.39 -13.09 -32.06
N PRO A 47 3.57 -13.19 -30.99
CA PRO A 47 2.44 -12.29 -30.90
C PRO A 47 3.02 -10.88 -30.75
N LEU A 48 2.64 -10.01 -31.68
CA LEU A 48 2.91 -8.58 -31.63
C LEU A 48 2.54 -8.07 -30.23
N ALA A 49 3.50 -7.43 -29.57
CA ALA A 49 3.33 -6.59 -28.38
C ALA A 49 2.54 -7.19 -27.19
N ARG A 50 2.95 -8.36 -26.65
CA ARG A 50 2.57 -8.68 -25.26
C ARG A 50 3.31 -7.79 -24.28
N ALA A 51 2.57 -6.98 -23.51
CA ALA A 51 3.12 -6.21 -22.41
C ALA A 51 3.90 -7.14 -21.46
N PRO A 52 5.12 -6.78 -21.03
CA PRO A 52 5.96 -7.65 -20.23
C PRO A 52 5.32 -7.91 -18.86
N LEU A 53 5.55 -9.11 -18.33
CA LEU A 53 5.08 -9.53 -17.01
C LEU A 53 5.67 -8.63 -15.92
N THR A 54 4.90 -8.30 -14.87
CA THR A 54 5.41 -7.53 -13.74
C THR A 54 6.49 -8.33 -13.02
N THR A 55 7.74 -7.92 -13.15
CA THR A 55 8.84 -8.36 -12.27
C THR A 55 9.17 -7.25 -11.27
N ARG A 56 9.93 -7.57 -10.21
CA ARG A 56 10.42 -6.55 -9.25
C ARG A 56 11.16 -5.38 -9.91
N SER A 57 11.68 -5.55 -11.13
CA SER A 57 12.34 -4.49 -11.91
C SER A 57 11.42 -3.70 -12.84
N THR A 58 10.23 -4.23 -13.18
CA THR A 58 9.24 -3.57 -14.05
C THR A 58 8.01 -3.05 -13.29
N ALA A 59 7.93 -3.30 -11.98
CA ALA A 59 6.82 -2.83 -11.16
C ALA A 59 6.68 -1.30 -11.25
N LEU A 60 5.51 -0.84 -11.72
CA LEU A 60 5.20 0.58 -11.80
C LEU A 60 5.26 1.23 -10.41
N HIS A 61 5.72 2.47 -10.38
CA HIS A 61 5.73 3.27 -9.17
C HIS A 61 4.27 3.58 -8.77
N PRO A 62 3.85 3.33 -7.52
CA PRO A 62 2.45 3.54 -7.09
C PRO A 62 1.98 4.98 -7.25
N GLY A 63 2.89 5.95 -7.09
CA GLY A 63 2.61 7.37 -7.35
C GLY A 63 2.18 7.69 -8.78
N ALA A 64 2.60 6.91 -9.80
CA ALA A 64 2.20 7.16 -11.18
C ALA A 64 0.70 6.88 -11.40
N TRP A 65 0.16 5.83 -10.76
CA TRP A 65 -1.28 5.53 -10.80
C TRP A 65 -2.11 6.60 -10.10
N TRP A 66 -1.58 7.17 -9.01
CA TRP A 66 -2.23 8.29 -8.32
C TRP A 66 -2.22 9.56 -9.16
N LEU A 67 -1.09 9.92 -9.78
CA LEU A 67 -1.04 11.07 -10.69
C LEU A 67 -1.98 10.89 -11.89
N TRP A 68 -2.03 9.68 -12.44
CA TRP A 68 -2.96 9.36 -13.53
C TRP A 68 -4.42 9.52 -13.11
N ALA A 69 -4.82 8.93 -11.97
CA ALA A 69 -6.17 9.01 -11.46
C ALA A 69 -6.57 10.44 -11.03
N LEU A 70 -5.63 11.20 -10.46
CA LEU A 70 -5.83 12.63 -10.17
C LEU A 70 -6.04 13.41 -11.45
N GLY A 71 -5.31 13.11 -12.53
CA GLY A 71 -5.53 13.72 -13.83
C GLY A 71 -6.94 13.47 -14.39
N LEU A 72 -7.43 12.24 -14.29
CA LEU A 72 -8.82 11.90 -14.64
C LEU A 72 -9.85 12.58 -13.74
N ALA A 73 -9.59 12.68 -12.43
CA ALA A 73 -10.46 13.38 -11.48
C ALA A 73 -10.51 14.89 -11.77
N THR A 74 -9.39 15.51 -12.13
CA THR A 74 -9.34 16.91 -12.56
C THR A 74 -10.16 17.10 -13.83
N ALA A 75 -10.01 16.21 -14.82
CA ALA A 75 -10.82 16.23 -16.04
C ALA A 75 -12.33 16.13 -15.73
N ALA A 76 -12.74 15.17 -14.89
CA ALA A 76 -14.13 15.02 -14.46
C ALA A 76 -14.64 16.25 -13.68
N SER A 77 -13.76 16.95 -12.95
CA SER A 77 -14.15 18.17 -12.21
C SER A 77 -14.48 19.35 -13.14
N ARG A 78 -13.97 19.34 -14.38
CA ARG A 78 -14.16 20.40 -15.37
C ARG A 78 -15.37 20.20 -16.29
N THR A 79 -16.12 19.10 -16.15
CA THR A 79 -17.30 18.83 -16.97
C THR A 79 -18.49 18.39 -16.14
N THR A 80 -19.70 18.73 -16.61
CA THR A 80 -20.98 18.16 -16.16
C THR A 80 -21.68 17.40 -17.29
N ASN A 81 -21.04 17.25 -18.46
CA ASN A 81 -21.56 16.49 -19.58
C ASN A 81 -21.57 14.98 -19.21
N PRO A 82 -22.75 14.33 -19.17
CA PRO A 82 -22.85 12.95 -18.71
C PRO A 82 -22.12 11.95 -19.62
N LEU A 83 -22.01 12.23 -20.92
CA LEU A 83 -21.31 11.36 -21.87
C LEU A 83 -19.80 11.36 -21.62
N LEU A 84 -19.22 12.53 -21.32
CA LEU A 84 -17.80 12.64 -20.97
C LEU A 84 -17.52 12.00 -19.60
N LEU A 85 -18.39 12.17 -18.62
CA LEU A 85 -18.28 11.52 -17.31
C LEU A 85 -18.36 9.99 -17.44
N ALA A 86 -19.33 9.49 -18.23
CA ALA A 86 -19.44 8.07 -18.55
C ALA A 86 -18.18 7.54 -19.26
N LEU A 87 -17.61 8.31 -20.19
CA LEU A 87 -16.35 7.97 -20.86
C LEU A 87 -15.18 7.89 -19.87
N VAL A 88 -15.06 8.83 -18.93
CA VAL A 88 -14.04 8.77 -17.86
C VAL A 88 -14.21 7.52 -17.00
N ILE A 89 -15.44 7.20 -16.59
CA ILE A 89 -15.76 5.97 -15.84
C ILE A 89 -15.38 4.72 -16.66
N ALA A 90 -15.68 4.71 -17.95
CA ALA A 90 -15.36 3.60 -18.85
C ALA A 90 -13.84 3.42 -19.02
N VAL A 91 -13.09 4.51 -19.23
CA VAL A 91 -11.62 4.50 -19.32
C VAL A 91 -11.01 4.01 -18.01
N ALA A 92 -11.46 4.55 -16.87
CA ALA A 92 -10.99 4.12 -15.56
C ALA A 92 -11.29 2.63 -15.30
N GLY A 93 -12.51 2.21 -15.57
CA GLY A 93 -12.96 0.82 -15.43
C GLY A 93 -12.20 -0.14 -16.34
N TYR A 94 -11.95 0.23 -17.58
CA TYR A 94 -11.20 -0.58 -18.53
C TYR A 94 -9.75 -0.76 -18.08
N VAL A 95 -9.07 0.33 -17.70
CA VAL A 95 -7.68 0.26 -17.20
C VAL A 95 -7.62 -0.61 -15.94
N VAL A 96 -8.57 -0.46 -15.02
CA VAL A 96 -8.66 -1.32 -13.83
C VAL A 96 -8.92 -2.77 -14.22
N ALA A 97 -9.83 -3.06 -15.15
CA ALA A 97 -10.15 -4.42 -15.56
C ALA A 97 -8.95 -5.14 -16.19
N VAL A 98 -8.19 -4.45 -17.04
CA VAL A 98 -7.02 -5.01 -17.74
C VAL A 98 -5.79 -5.13 -16.82
N ARG A 99 -5.68 -4.27 -15.80
CA ARG A 99 -4.45 -4.14 -14.98
C ARG A 99 -4.58 -4.54 -13.52
N ARG A 100 -5.78 -4.81 -13.01
CA ARG A 100 -5.97 -5.28 -11.63
C ARG A 100 -5.23 -6.60 -11.41
N THR A 101 -4.52 -6.68 -10.30
CA THR A 101 -3.95 -7.94 -9.79
C THR A 101 -5.01 -8.66 -8.95
N ASP A 102 -4.94 -10.00 -8.81
CA ASP A 102 -5.91 -10.81 -8.03
C ASP A 102 -5.85 -10.61 -6.50
N ALA A 103 -5.43 -9.43 -6.06
CA ALA A 103 -5.19 -9.14 -4.67
C ALA A 103 -6.44 -8.61 -3.96
N PRO A 104 -6.53 -8.70 -2.61
CA PRO A 104 -7.71 -8.27 -1.85
C PRO A 104 -8.12 -6.81 -2.08
N TRP A 105 -7.15 -5.93 -2.38
CA TRP A 105 -7.39 -4.51 -2.70
C TRP A 105 -8.03 -4.30 -4.08
N ALA A 106 -7.99 -5.26 -5.01
CA ALA A 106 -8.64 -5.14 -6.31
C ALA A 106 -10.18 -5.07 -6.20
N ARG A 107 -10.75 -5.55 -5.09
CA ARG A 107 -12.17 -5.40 -4.77
C ARG A 107 -12.54 -3.98 -4.34
N SER A 108 -11.57 -3.11 -4.04
CA SER A 108 -11.83 -1.72 -3.66
C SER A 108 -12.55 -0.97 -4.78
N TYR A 109 -12.19 -1.21 -6.05
CA TYR A 109 -12.86 -0.55 -7.19
C TYR A 109 -14.36 -0.82 -7.21
N ALA A 110 -14.78 -2.07 -6.98
CA ALA A 110 -16.20 -2.42 -6.92
C ALA A 110 -16.91 -1.76 -5.72
N ALA A 111 -16.23 -1.61 -4.58
CA ALA A 111 -16.77 -0.89 -3.42
C ALA A 111 -16.95 0.61 -3.71
N PHE A 112 -15.96 1.24 -4.37
CA PHE A 112 -16.05 2.65 -4.78
C PHE A 112 -17.11 2.89 -5.85
N LEU A 113 -17.29 1.97 -6.81
CA LEU A 113 -18.40 2.02 -7.77
C LEU A 113 -19.76 1.93 -7.06
N ARG A 114 -19.94 0.97 -6.15
CA ARG A 114 -21.18 0.84 -5.36
C ARG A 114 -21.46 2.08 -4.54
N LEU A 115 -20.42 2.66 -3.92
CA LEU A 115 -20.54 3.89 -3.17
C LEU A 115 -20.88 5.08 -4.09
N GLY A 116 -20.34 5.14 -5.31
CA GLY A 116 -20.70 6.15 -6.31
C GLY A 116 -22.16 6.07 -6.74
N VAL A 117 -22.65 4.85 -7.03
CA VAL A 117 -24.07 4.60 -7.32
C VAL A 117 -24.95 4.96 -6.13
N LEU A 118 -24.53 4.64 -4.89
CA LEU A 118 -25.26 5.01 -3.68
C LEU A 118 -25.35 6.54 -3.51
N VAL A 119 -24.25 7.25 -3.69
CA VAL A 119 -24.22 8.73 -3.63
C VAL A 119 -25.12 9.34 -4.69
N LEU A 120 -25.08 8.81 -5.92
CA LEU A 120 -25.96 9.22 -7.01
C LEU A 120 -27.43 9.00 -6.65
N ALA A 121 -27.78 7.81 -6.15
CA ALA A 121 -29.14 7.47 -5.75
C ALA A 121 -29.65 8.38 -4.62
N ILE A 122 -28.82 8.60 -3.58
CA ILE A 122 -29.15 9.53 -2.50
C ILE A 122 -29.38 10.93 -3.05
N ARG A 123 -28.52 11.42 -3.97
CA ARG A 123 -28.68 12.75 -4.56
C ARG A 123 -29.97 12.87 -5.38
N LEU A 124 -30.33 11.85 -6.16
CA LEU A 124 -31.58 11.82 -6.92
C LEU A 124 -32.81 11.77 -6.00
N VAL A 125 -32.76 10.96 -4.95
CA VAL A 125 -33.82 10.87 -3.93
C VAL A 125 -33.98 12.22 -3.23
N LEU A 126 -32.89 12.85 -2.80
CA LEU A 126 -32.93 14.18 -2.19
C LEU A 126 -33.49 15.23 -3.16
N ALA A 127 -33.07 15.21 -4.44
CA ALA A 127 -33.62 16.11 -5.46
C ALA A 127 -35.10 15.86 -5.76
N PHE A 128 -35.57 14.61 -5.65
CA PHE A 128 -36.98 14.26 -5.79
C PHE A 128 -37.83 14.78 -4.62
N PHE A 129 -37.36 14.62 -3.38
CA PHE A 129 -38.13 14.99 -2.18
C PHE A 129 -38.01 16.47 -1.79
N LEU A 130 -36.86 17.10 -1.99
CA LEU A 130 -36.64 18.53 -1.67
C LEU A 130 -36.97 19.44 -2.86
N GLY A 131 -37.30 18.87 -4.03
CA GLY A 131 -37.43 19.61 -5.27
C GLY A 131 -36.08 20.19 -5.75
N SER A 132 -36.09 20.80 -6.93
CA SER A 132 -34.92 21.46 -7.50
C SER A 132 -35.14 22.98 -7.55
N PRO A 133 -34.13 23.80 -7.20
CA PRO A 133 -34.19 25.25 -7.39
C PRO A 133 -34.11 25.66 -8.88
N VAL A 134 -33.92 24.70 -9.79
CA VAL A 134 -33.81 24.95 -11.23
C VAL A 134 -35.21 25.20 -11.84
N PRO A 135 -35.43 26.32 -12.54
CA PRO A 135 -36.67 26.57 -13.27
C PRO A 135 -36.88 25.48 -14.33
N GLY A 136 -38.00 24.76 -14.27
CA GLY A 136 -38.32 23.70 -15.22
C GLY A 136 -39.72 23.82 -15.79
N THR A 137 -39.85 23.52 -17.08
CA THR A 137 -41.13 23.58 -17.81
C THR A 137 -41.88 22.25 -17.75
N HIS A 138 -41.17 21.13 -17.66
CA HIS A 138 -41.77 19.79 -17.67
C HIS A 138 -41.95 19.27 -16.25
N LEU A 139 -43.20 19.19 -15.80
CA LEU A 139 -43.55 18.62 -14.50
C LEU A 139 -43.62 17.10 -14.57
N LEU A 140 -42.97 16.40 -13.63
CA LEU A 140 -43.15 14.97 -13.42
C LEU A 140 -44.21 14.73 -12.34
N VAL A 141 -44.04 15.32 -11.16
CA VAL A 141 -44.88 15.10 -9.99
C VAL A 141 -44.92 16.38 -9.16
N GLU A 142 -46.08 16.71 -8.60
CA GLU A 142 -46.24 17.79 -7.62
C GLU A 142 -46.38 17.16 -6.23
N LEU A 143 -45.39 17.39 -5.36
CA LEU A 143 -45.48 16.99 -3.96
C LEU A 143 -46.12 18.13 -3.15
N PRO A 144 -47.01 17.84 -2.19
CA PRO A 144 -47.60 18.87 -1.34
C PRO A 144 -46.50 19.64 -0.61
N GLU A 145 -46.50 20.96 -0.79
CA GLU A 145 -45.51 21.84 -0.17
C GLU A 145 -45.80 21.96 1.32
N VAL A 146 -44.83 21.60 2.16
CA VAL A 146 -44.91 21.87 3.60
C VAL A 146 -44.28 23.24 3.82
N PRO A 147 -45.04 24.28 4.23
CA PRO A 147 -44.46 25.58 4.52
C PRO A 147 -43.50 25.43 5.69
N LEU A 148 -42.22 25.68 5.42
CA LEU A 148 -41.18 25.63 6.44
C LEU A 148 -41.08 26.98 7.17
N PRO A 149 -40.86 26.97 8.49
CA PRO A 149 -40.70 28.18 9.31
C PRO A 149 -39.52 29.04 8.83
N GLU A 150 -39.57 30.35 9.13
CA GLU A 150 -38.73 31.39 8.49
C GLU A 150 -37.22 31.18 8.59
N TRP A 151 -36.74 30.40 9.57
CA TRP A 151 -35.32 30.04 9.71
C TRP A 151 -34.82 29.03 8.66
N ALA A 152 -35.72 28.41 7.89
CA ALA A 152 -35.44 27.41 6.86
C ALA A 152 -35.92 27.82 5.46
N GLN A 153 -36.06 29.13 5.18
CA GLN A 153 -36.53 29.65 3.87
C GLN A 153 -35.65 29.28 2.65
N GLY A 154 -34.47 28.69 2.86
CA GLY A 154 -33.61 28.19 1.78
C GLY A 154 -33.86 26.72 1.39
N VAL A 155 -34.67 25.97 2.12
CA VAL A 155 -34.96 24.56 1.86
C VAL A 155 -36.45 24.41 1.65
N ARG A 156 -36.88 24.00 0.45
CA ARG A 156 -38.26 23.60 0.20
C ARG A 156 -38.35 22.09 0.44
N ILE A 157 -39.30 21.64 1.25
CA ILE A 157 -39.62 20.22 1.39
C ILE A 157 -40.92 20.00 0.62
N GLY A 158 -40.85 19.22 -0.45
CA GLY A 158 -41.93 19.11 -1.42
C GLY A 158 -41.95 20.24 -2.46
N GLY A 159 -42.93 20.18 -3.36
CA GLY A 159 -43.10 21.09 -4.49
C GLY A 159 -43.06 20.39 -5.85
N ARG A 160 -43.02 21.21 -6.91
CA ARG A 160 -43.00 20.77 -8.31
C ARG A 160 -41.68 20.08 -8.66
N VAL A 161 -41.70 18.76 -8.85
CA VAL A 161 -40.56 17.98 -9.36
C VAL A 161 -40.54 18.08 -10.87
N THR A 162 -39.51 18.74 -11.41
CA THR A 162 -39.36 18.97 -12.86
C THR A 162 -38.35 18.01 -13.49
N ALA A 163 -38.49 17.76 -14.79
CA ALA A 163 -37.57 16.90 -15.55
C ALA A 163 -36.18 17.54 -15.58
N GLU A 164 -36.14 18.84 -15.84
CA GLU A 164 -34.96 19.71 -15.84
C GLU A 164 -34.19 19.58 -14.51
N GLY A 165 -34.92 19.65 -13.39
CA GLY A 165 -34.34 19.55 -12.05
C GLY A 165 -33.75 18.18 -11.76
N MET A 166 -34.40 17.11 -12.20
CA MET A 166 -33.91 15.74 -12.04
C MET A 166 -32.68 15.47 -12.91
N VAL A 167 -32.66 15.96 -14.14
CA VAL A 167 -31.52 15.87 -15.06
C VAL A 167 -30.32 16.65 -14.52
N PHE A 168 -30.54 17.85 -13.97
CA PHE A 168 -29.49 18.62 -13.29
C PHE A 168 -28.90 17.86 -12.10
N ALA A 169 -29.74 17.31 -11.23
CA ALA A 169 -29.31 16.51 -10.09
C ALA A 169 -28.55 15.24 -10.51
N LEU A 170 -28.98 14.60 -11.61
CA LEU A 170 -28.31 13.46 -12.22
C LEU A 170 -26.90 13.84 -12.70
N TYR A 171 -26.74 14.95 -13.42
CA TYR A 171 -25.46 15.40 -13.96
C TYR A 171 -24.46 15.72 -12.85
N ASP A 172 -24.89 16.45 -11.83
CA ASP A 172 -24.05 16.72 -10.66
C ASP A 172 -23.73 15.47 -9.85
N GLY A 173 -24.70 14.57 -9.67
CA GLY A 173 -24.50 13.32 -8.96
C GLY A 173 -23.51 12.42 -9.68
N LEU A 174 -23.61 12.36 -11.00
CA LEU A 174 -22.71 11.61 -11.85
C LEU A 174 -21.29 12.16 -11.79
N LYS A 175 -21.12 13.48 -11.68
CA LYS A 175 -19.82 14.13 -11.45
C LYS A 175 -19.19 13.64 -10.15
N LEU A 176 -19.93 13.69 -9.03
CA LEU A 176 -19.44 13.19 -7.74
C LEU A 176 -19.12 11.69 -7.77
N ALA A 177 -19.99 10.87 -8.40
CA ALA A 177 -19.76 9.45 -8.58
C ALA A 177 -18.48 9.18 -9.40
N THR A 178 -18.24 9.95 -10.46
CA THR A 178 -17.03 9.84 -11.30
C THR A 178 -15.76 10.15 -10.50
N LEU A 179 -15.76 11.21 -9.70
CA LEU A 179 -14.62 11.54 -8.82
C LEU A 179 -14.31 10.39 -7.86
N LEU A 180 -15.35 9.78 -7.29
CA LEU A 180 -15.21 8.66 -6.40
C LEU A 180 -14.69 7.39 -7.11
N VAL A 181 -15.11 7.16 -8.36
CA VAL A 181 -14.59 6.09 -9.22
C VAL A 181 -13.11 6.30 -9.55
N CYS A 182 -12.66 7.53 -9.83
CA CYS A 182 -11.25 7.84 -10.04
C CYS A 182 -10.41 7.51 -8.79
N VAL A 183 -10.88 7.88 -7.61
CA VAL A 183 -10.23 7.51 -6.33
C VAL A 183 -10.21 5.99 -6.13
N GLY A 184 -11.31 5.31 -6.47
CA GLY A 184 -11.39 3.85 -6.47
C GLY A 184 -10.37 3.19 -7.41
N ALA A 185 -10.18 3.76 -8.60
CA ALA A 185 -9.21 3.26 -9.58
C ALA A 185 -7.77 3.41 -9.05
N ALA A 186 -7.44 4.55 -8.44
CA ALA A 186 -6.13 4.75 -7.79
C ALA A 186 -5.85 3.68 -6.73
N ASN A 187 -6.82 3.43 -5.84
CA ASN A 187 -6.69 2.44 -4.76
C ASN A 187 -6.66 0.99 -5.24
N ALA A 188 -7.32 0.69 -6.36
CA ALA A 188 -7.30 -0.65 -6.94
C ALA A 188 -5.98 -0.96 -7.68
N LEU A 189 -5.35 0.06 -8.28
CA LEU A 189 -4.14 -0.08 -9.08
C LEU A 189 -2.85 0.15 -8.28
N ALA A 190 -2.87 0.99 -7.24
CA ALA A 190 -1.73 1.28 -6.40
C ALA A 190 -1.76 0.47 -5.09
N ASN A 191 -0.64 -0.22 -4.77
CA ASN A 191 -0.50 -0.86 -3.47
C ASN A 191 -0.23 0.21 -2.39
N PRO A 192 -1.11 0.37 -1.38
CA PRO A 192 -0.99 1.42 -0.35
C PRO A 192 0.29 1.28 0.48
N ALA A 193 0.73 0.06 0.78
CA ALA A 193 1.98 -0.17 1.50
C ALA A 193 3.22 0.21 0.68
N ARG A 194 3.16 0.07 -0.66
CA ARG A 194 4.26 0.54 -1.53
C ARG A 194 4.27 2.06 -1.64
N LEU A 195 3.09 2.70 -1.72
CA LEU A 195 2.97 4.15 -1.74
C LEU A 195 3.60 4.76 -0.48
N LEU A 196 3.29 4.19 0.68
CA LEU A 196 3.84 4.64 1.96
C LEU A 196 5.37 4.50 2.04
N LYS A 197 5.92 3.42 1.46
CA LYS A 197 7.39 3.24 1.34
C LYS A 197 8.06 4.20 0.36
N SER A 198 7.30 4.80 -0.56
CA SER A 198 7.80 5.80 -1.51
C SER A 198 7.75 7.23 -0.98
N LEU A 199 7.20 7.45 0.21
CA LEU A 199 7.16 8.78 0.83
C LEU A 199 8.58 9.30 1.13
N PRO A 200 8.79 10.64 1.09
CA PRO A 200 10.06 11.26 1.47
C PRO A 200 10.49 10.84 2.88
N GLY A 201 11.80 10.76 3.13
CA GLY A 201 12.34 10.40 4.44
C GLY A 201 11.89 11.34 5.57
N ALA A 202 11.45 12.57 5.27
CA ALA A 202 10.89 13.49 6.27
C ALA A 202 9.66 12.90 6.98
N LEU A 203 8.91 12.02 6.30
CA LEU A 203 7.76 11.34 6.83
C LEU A 203 8.10 9.95 7.38
N TYR A 204 9.38 9.65 7.65
CA TYR A 204 9.80 8.33 8.10
C TYR A 204 9.09 7.90 9.39
N GLU A 205 9.01 8.78 10.38
CA GLU A 205 8.36 8.47 11.67
C GLU A 205 6.86 8.19 11.48
N ALA A 206 6.16 9.07 10.75
CA ALA A 206 4.77 8.87 10.38
C ALA A 206 4.57 7.60 9.52
N GLY A 207 5.47 7.33 8.58
CA GLY A 207 5.45 6.17 7.70
C GLY A 207 5.63 4.87 8.49
N VAL A 208 6.56 4.80 9.44
CA VAL A 208 6.73 3.65 10.33
C VAL A 208 5.46 3.43 11.15
N ALA A 209 4.89 4.48 11.74
CA ALA A 209 3.64 4.38 12.50
C ALA A 209 2.50 3.81 11.65
N VAL A 210 2.34 4.26 10.40
CA VAL A 210 1.29 3.75 9.50
C VAL A 210 1.58 2.33 9.01
N VAL A 211 2.84 1.97 8.69
CA VAL A 211 3.20 0.57 8.34
C VAL A 211 2.89 -0.37 9.49
N VAL A 212 3.28 0.02 10.71
CA VAL A 212 2.99 -0.70 11.94
C VAL A 212 1.46 -0.85 12.09
N ALA A 213 0.70 0.25 12.04
CA ALA A 213 -0.75 0.22 12.15
C ALA A 213 -1.42 -0.71 11.12
N MET A 214 -1.01 -0.66 9.84
CA MET A 214 -1.52 -1.54 8.79
C MET A 214 -1.22 -3.02 9.05
N THR A 215 -0.11 -3.33 9.72
CA THR A 215 0.27 -4.69 10.10
C THR A 215 -0.51 -5.16 11.33
N PHE A 216 -0.72 -4.29 12.33
CA PHE A 216 -1.47 -4.63 13.55
C PHE A 216 -2.98 -4.67 13.35
N ALA A 217 -3.54 -3.90 12.41
CA ALA A 217 -4.96 -3.88 12.10
C ALA A 217 -5.60 -5.28 11.88
N PRO A 218 -5.07 -6.16 11.01
CA PRO A 218 -5.63 -7.50 10.83
C PRO A 218 -5.54 -8.35 12.11
N HIS A 219 -4.50 -8.17 12.93
CA HIS A 219 -4.36 -8.88 14.21
C HIS A 219 -5.45 -8.44 15.20
N LEU A 220 -5.71 -7.14 15.33
CA LEU A 220 -6.77 -6.61 16.19
C LEU A 220 -8.15 -7.11 15.77
N VAL A 221 -8.42 -7.18 14.46
CA VAL A 221 -9.67 -7.74 13.93
C VAL A 221 -9.82 -9.22 14.31
N ALA A 222 -8.74 -10.00 14.22
CA ALA A 222 -8.76 -11.41 14.62
C ALA A 222 -9.01 -11.57 16.13
N ASP A 223 -8.41 -10.73 16.96
CA ASP A 223 -8.62 -10.74 18.42
C ASP A 223 -10.06 -10.37 18.79
N VAL A 224 -10.62 -9.33 18.17
CA VAL A 224 -12.03 -8.95 18.34
C VAL A 224 -12.95 -10.11 17.96
N ARG A 225 -12.68 -10.79 16.83
CA ARG A 225 -13.48 -11.95 16.39
C ARG A 225 -13.39 -13.11 17.38
N ARG A 226 -12.19 -13.45 17.87
CA ARG A 226 -11.97 -14.48 18.90
C ARG A 226 -12.71 -14.15 20.19
N LEU A 227 -12.62 -12.90 20.65
CA LEU A 227 -13.26 -12.45 21.88
C LEU A 227 -14.80 -12.45 21.76
N ARG A 228 -15.35 -12.02 20.62
CA ARG A 228 -16.79 -12.12 20.36
C ARG A 228 -17.26 -13.58 20.39
N ALA A 229 -16.53 -14.49 19.72
CA ALA A 229 -16.86 -15.91 19.72
C ALA A 229 -16.84 -16.52 21.14
N ALA A 230 -15.81 -16.23 21.94
CA ALA A 230 -15.72 -16.70 23.32
C ALA A 230 -16.87 -16.18 24.21
N ARG A 231 -17.33 -14.95 23.97
CA ARG A 231 -18.48 -14.39 24.72
C ARG A 231 -19.81 -14.97 24.28
N ARG A 232 -19.97 -15.25 22.98
CA ARG A 232 -21.14 -15.97 22.46
C ARG A 232 -21.26 -17.36 23.11
N LEU A 233 -20.14 -18.07 23.29
CA LEU A 233 -20.11 -19.35 24.02
C LEU A 233 -20.44 -19.20 25.52
N ARG A 234 -20.25 -18.01 26.10
CA ARG A 234 -20.59 -17.71 27.51
C ARG A 234 -22.00 -17.13 27.67
N GLY A 235 -22.84 -17.19 26.64
CA GLY A 235 -24.22 -16.69 26.67
C GLY A 235 -24.36 -15.17 26.83
N ARG A 236 -23.28 -14.40 26.64
CA ARG A 236 -23.30 -12.95 26.83
C ARG A 236 -23.77 -12.26 25.55
N GLY A 237 -24.76 -11.38 25.68
CA GLY A 237 -25.29 -10.61 24.57
C GLY A 237 -24.23 -9.74 23.87
N GLU A 238 -24.26 -9.70 22.54
CA GLU A 238 -23.29 -8.96 21.72
C GLU A 238 -23.66 -7.49 21.49
N ARG A 239 -24.88 -7.06 21.89
CA ARG A 239 -25.49 -5.79 21.49
C ARG A 239 -25.40 -4.73 22.61
N GLY A 240 -25.13 -3.48 22.22
CA GLY A 240 -25.14 -2.31 23.11
C GLY A 240 -23.76 -1.79 23.53
N LEU A 241 -23.70 -0.56 24.04
CA LEU A 241 -22.46 0.12 24.46
C LEU A 241 -21.65 -0.70 25.47
N ARG A 242 -22.33 -1.31 26.46
CA ARG A 242 -21.68 -2.19 27.44
C ARG A 242 -20.99 -3.40 26.78
N GLY A 243 -21.61 -3.96 25.75
CA GLY A 243 -21.05 -5.05 24.96
C GLY A 243 -19.79 -4.60 24.19
N VAL A 244 -19.75 -3.36 23.70
CA VAL A 244 -18.58 -2.78 23.02
C VAL A 244 -17.44 -2.53 24.01
N VAL A 245 -17.71 -1.89 25.15
CA VAL A 245 -16.69 -1.61 26.18
C VAL A 245 -16.05 -2.91 26.69
N GLN A 246 -16.83 -3.96 26.89
CA GLN A 246 -16.34 -5.27 27.33
C GLN A 246 -15.49 -6.03 26.29
N VAL A 247 -15.61 -5.72 24.99
CA VAL A 247 -14.67 -6.21 23.95
C VAL A 247 -13.47 -5.29 23.82
N GLY A 248 -13.72 -3.99 23.89
CA GLY A 248 -12.74 -2.96 23.65
C GLY A 248 -11.62 -3.01 24.68
N LEU A 249 -11.96 -3.14 25.97
CA LEU A 249 -10.98 -3.08 27.05
C LEU A 249 -9.92 -4.21 26.96
N PRO A 250 -10.27 -5.50 26.81
CA PRO A 250 -9.25 -6.55 26.67
C PRO A 250 -8.46 -6.46 25.36
N VAL A 251 -9.08 -5.98 24.29
CA VAL A 251 -8.38 -5.79 23.01
C VAL A 251 -7.38 -4.63 23.10
N LEU A 252 -7.73 -3.57 23.83
CA LEU A 252 -6.84 -2.44 24.07
C LEU A 252 -5.67 -2.84 24.97
N GLU A 253 -5.91 -3.62 26.02
CA GLU A 253 -4.87 -4.21 26.86
C GLU A 253 -3.90 -5.06 26.03
N GLY A 254 -4.40 -6.01 25.24
CA GLY A 254 -3.56 -6.82 24.35
C GLY A 254 -2.91 -6.02 23.21
N ALA A 255 -3.47 -4.87 22.83
CA ALA A 255 -2.81 -3.94 21.90
C ALA A 255 -1.65 -3.20 22.58
N LEU A 256 -1.83 -2.76 23.83
CA LEU A 256 -0.82 -2.10 24.63
C LEU A 256 0.38 -3.01 24.90
N GLU A 257 0.15 -4.25 25.34
CA GLU A 257 1.22 -5.23 25.55
C GLU A 257 2.06 -5.45 24.28
N ARG A 258 1.39 -5.63 23.13
CA ARG A 258 2.07 -5.77 21.83
C ARG A 258 2.79 -4.51 21.41
N SER A 259 2.25 -3.33 21.70
CA SER A 259 2.90 -2.06 21.38
C SER A 259 4.18 -1.87 22.20
N VAL A 260 4.16 -2.24 23.49
CA VAL A 260 5.34 -2.21 24.38
C VAL A 260 6.39 -3.22 23.92
N ALA A 261 5.97 -4.45 23.60
CA ALA A 261 6.89 -5.47 23.09
C ALA A 261 7.52 -5.06 21.74
N LEU A 262 6.74 -4.44 20.85
CA LEU A 262 7.25 -3.91 19.59
C LEU A 262 8.23 -2.76 19.82
N ALA A 263 7.91 -1.83 20.72
CA ALA A 263 8.77 -0.70 21.05
C ALA A 263 10.12 -1.19 21.59
N ALA A 264 10.14 -2.16 22.50
CA ALA A 264 11.36 -2.77 23.00
C ALA A 264 12.17 -3.47 21.89
N ALA A 265 11.51 -4.20 21.00
CA ALA A 265 12.17 -4.84 19.85
C ALA A 265 12.72 -3.83 18.83
N MET A 266 12.04 -2.68 18.66
CA MET A 266 12.49 -1.58 17.81
C MET A 266 13.74 -0.91 18.39
N ASP A 267 13.73 -0.63 19.70
CA ASP A 267 14.86 -0.04 20.41
C ASP A 267 16.10 -0.93 20.36
N ALA A 268 15.94 -2.24 20.62
CA ALA A 268 17.03 -3.23 20.51
C ALA A 268 17.66 -3.30 19.10
N ARG A 269 16.86 -3.05 18.05
CA ARG A 269 17.34 -2.98 16.66
C ARG A 269 17.93 -1.61 16.29
N GLY A 270 17.90 -0.65 17.21
CA GLY A 270 18.43 0.69 17.03
C GLY A 270 17.52 1.65 16.27
N TYR A 271 16.22 1.37 16.18
CA TYR A 271 15.25 2.34 15.65
C TYR A 271 15.21 3.59 16.54
N GLY A 272 15.07 4.78 15.95
CA GLY A 272 15.01 6.05 16.69
C GLY A 272 16.33 6.82 16.79
N ARG A 273 17.46 6.22 16.39
CA ARG A 273 18.72 6.96 16.21
C ARG A 273 18.60 7.94 15.04
N THR A 274 18.29 9.19 15.36
CA THR A 274 18.30 10.30 14.42
C THR A 274 19.74 10.77 14.18
N ALA A 275 20.07 11.09 12.93
CA ALA A 275 21.33 11.79 12.66
C ALA A 275 21.33 13.12 13.44
N ARG A 276 22.46 13.51 14.05
CA ARG A 276 22.58 14.83 14.67
C ARG A 276 22.56 15.88 13.55
N VAL A 277 21.47 16.63 13.44
CA VAL A 277 21.29 17.66 12.40
C VAL A 277 21.45 19.05 13.03
N PRO A 278 22.17 19.98 12.39
CA PRO A 278 22.27 21.37 12.87
C PRO A 278 20.88 22.01 13.02
N VAL A 279 20.71 22.81 14.08
CA VAL A 279 19.44 23.50 14.40
C VAL A 279 18.95 24.37 13.24
N ALA A 280 19.88 24.98 12.49
CA ALA A 280 19.58 25.79 11.31
C ALA A 280 18.81 25.01 10.25
N VAL A 281 19.27 23.79 9.91
CA VAL A 281 18.60 22.96 8.91
C VAL A 281 17.20 22.58 9.41
N ARG A 282 17.04 22.29 10.72
CA ARG A 282 15.72 21.99 11.32
C ARG A 282 14.75 23.15 11.09
N ARG A 283 15.15 24.38 11.42
CA ARG A 283 14.35 25.59 11.23
C ARG A 283 14.03 25.84 9.75
N ILE A 284 15.00 25.69 8.86
CA ILE A 284 14.81 25.85 7.40
C ILE A 284 13.79 24.84 6.88
N THR A 285 13.88 23.57 7.26
CA THR A 285 12.89 22.57 6.86
C THR A 285 11.50 22.92 7.38
N THR A 286 11.36 23.29 8.66
CA THR A 286 10.06 23.70 9.22
C THR A 286 9.50 24.92 8.49
N ALA A 287 10.31 25.94 8.24
CA ALA A 287 9.92 27.14 7.50
C ALA A 287 9.52 26.83 6.05
N LEU A 288 10.30 26.01 5.34
CA LEU A 288 9.98 25.56 3.98
C LEU A 288 8.68 24.76 3.94
N THR A 289 8.46 23.84 4.89
CA THR A 289 7.23 23.04 4.92
C THR A 289 6.00 23.85 5.30
N LEU A 290 6.10 24.73 6.30
CA LEU A 290 4.98 25.58 6.72
C LEU A 290 4.69 26.66 5.68
N GLY A 291 5.73 27.34 5.18
CA GLY A 291 5.62 28.34 4.12
C GLY A 291 5.08 27.72 2.83
N GLY A 292 5.54 26.52 2.47
CA GLY A 292 5.00 25.78 1.33
C GLY A 292 3.53 25.42 1.50
N LEU A 293 3.12 24.93 2.68
CA LEU A 293 1.71 24.61 2.97
C LEU A 293 0.83 25.86 2.93
N LEU A 294 1.27 26.96 3.52
CA LEU A 294 0.58 28.25 3.46
C LEU A 294 0.49 28.77 2.01
N GLY A 295 1.55 28.62 1.22
CA GLY A 295 1.57 28.96 -0.20
C GLY A 295 0.59 28.11 -1.01
N VAL A 296 0.46 26.81 -0.72
CA VAL A 296 -0.55 25.95 -1.35
C VAL A 296 -1.96 26.39 -0.99
N CYS A 297 -2.23 26.72 0.28
CA CYS A 297 -3.52 27.26 0.71
C CYS A 297 -3.84 28.59 0.00
N ALA A 298 -2.89 29.53 -0.01
CA ALA A 298 -3.04 30.82 -0.66
C ALA A 298 -3.22 30.70 -2.18
N GLY A 299 -2.45 29.83 -2.83
CA GLY A 299 -2.56 29.57 -4.27
C GLY A 299 -3.88 28.91 -4.65
N THR A 300 -4.35 27.94 -3.86
CA THR A 300 -5.67 27.31 -4.06
C THR A 300 -6.79 28.32 -3.88
N TYR A 301 -6.71 29.16 -2.84
CA TYR A 301 -7.67 30.26 -2.64
C TYR A 301 -7.64 31.25 -3.82
N GLY A 302 -6.46 31.63 -4.30
CA GLY A 302 -6.30 32.51 -5.46
C GLY A 302 -6.91 31.95 -6.74
N LEU A 303 -6.81 30.64 -6.97
CA LEU A 303 -7.47 29.97 -8.10
C LEU A 303 -9.00 29.93 -7.99
N LEU A 304 -9.54 29.95 -6.77
CA LEU A 304 -10.98 29.98 -6.52
C LEU A 304 -11.55 31.41 -6.51
N ALA A 305 -10.71 32.42 -6.34
CA ALA A 305 -11.12 33.82 -6.33
C ALA A 305 -11.34 34.37 -7.75
N ALA A 306 -12.43 35.10 -7.95
CA ALA A 306 -12.85 35.61 -9.26
C ALA A 306 -11.81 36.50 -9.98
N GLN A 307 -10.91 37.16 -9.24
CA GLN A 307 -9.84 38.00 -9.78
C GLN A 307 -8.42 37.43 -9.52
N GLY A 308 -8.32 36.26 -8.88
CA GLY A 308 -7.03 35.70 -8.43
C GLY A 308 -6.34 34.76 -9.43
N ALA A 309 -6.97 34.48 -10.59
CA ALA A 309 -6.53 33.45 -11.53
C ALA A 309 -5.09 33.64 -12.04
N GLY A 310 -4.64 34.88 -12.24
CA GLY A 310 -3.30 35.18 -12.76
C GLY A 310 -2.15 34.87 -11.78
N PHE A 311 -2.37 35.06 -10.47
CA PHE A 311 -1.36 34.82 -9.44
C PHE A 311 -1.58 33.52 -8.64
N GLY A 312 -2.79 32.94 -8.68
CA GLY A 312 -3.11 31.70 -7.98
C GLY A 312 -2.25 30.52 -8.42
N LEU A 313 -2.08 30.33 -9.74
CA LEU A 313 -1.25 29.25 -10.29
C LEU A 313 0.24 29.36 -9.92
N PRO A 314 0.93 30.51 -10.13
CA PRO A 314 2.34 30.61 -9.76
C PRO A 314 2.56 30.52 -8.24
N VAL A 315 1.66 31.07 -7.41
CA VAL A 315 1.73 30.95 -5.95
C VAL A 315 1.53 29.50 -5.51
N LEU A 316 0.59 28.77 -6.12
CA LEU A 316 0.37 27.34 -5.86
C LEU A 316 1.62 26.52 -6.21
N LEU A 317 2.22 26.76 -7.37
CA LEU A 317 3.43 26.06 -7.82
C LEU A 317 4.63 26.38 -6.93
N ALA A 318 4.81 27.64 -6.54
CA ALA A 318 5.85 28.05 -5.60
C ALA A 318 5.65 27.42 -4.21
N GLY A 319 4.42 27.44 -3.69
CA GLY A 319 4.07 26.78 -2.43
C GLY A 319 4.34 25.27 -2.46
N LEU A 320 3.94 24.60 -3.55
CA LEU A 320 4.22 23.18 -3.76
C LEU A 320 5.74 22.91 -3.82
N ALA A 321 6.50 23.73 -4.55
CA ALA A 321 7.95 23.60 -4.64
C ALA A 321 8.63 23.78 -3.27
N LEU A 322 8.22 24.77 -2.49
CA LEU A 322 8.72 25.00 -1.12
C LEU A 322 8.39 23.82 -0.19
N ALA A 323 7.17 23.29 -0.27
CA ALA A 323 6.76 22.13 0.51
C ALA A 323 7.58 20.88 0.15
N LEU A 324 7.78 20.63 -1.14
CA LEU A 324 8.61 19.53 -1.65
C LEU A 324 10.08 19.69 -1.26
N ALA A 325 10.63 20.90 -1.35
CA ALA A 325 11.99 21.20 -0.91
C ALA A 325 12.17 20.98 0.59
N GLY A 326 11.20 21.40 1.41
CA GLY A 326 11.16 21.13 2.84
C GLY A 326 11.16 19.64 3.16
N LEU A 327 10.29 18.86 2.49
CA LEU A 327 10.22 17.40 2.62
C LEU A 327 11.49 16.70 2.15
N TRP A 328 12.11 17.18 1.07
CA TRP A 328 13.34 16.61 0.54
C TRP A 328 14.53 16.87 1.47
N LEU A 329 14.67 18.11 1.98
CA LEU A 329 15.69 18.48 2.95
C LEU A 329 15.51 17.72 4.28
N GLY A 330 14.26 17.51 4.71
CA GLY A 330 13.94 16.66 5.85
C GLY A 330 14.28 15.19 5.61
N GLY A 331 14.16 14.71 4.37
CA GLY A 331 14.46 13.32 4.00
C GLY A 331 15.93 12.92 4.08
N ARG A 332 16.85 13.88 3.87
CA ARG A 332 18.31 13.67 3.99
C ARG A 332 18.77 13.32 5.42
N ARG A 333 17.89 13.44 6.42
CA ARG A 333 18.18 13.20 7.85
C ARG A 333 18.04 11.73 8.27
N THR A 334 17.50 10.89 7.40
CA THR A 334 17.20 9.49 7.74
C THR A 334 18.37 8.57 7.39
N VAL A 335 18.96 7.94 8.41
CA VAL A 335 19.96 6.89 8.22
C VAL A 335 19.25 5.66 7.67
N ARG A 336 19.42 5.36 6.38
CA ARG A 336 18.77 4.23 5.72
C ARG A 336 19.68 3.01 5.71
N THR A 337 19.25 1.92 6.33
CA THR A 337 19.81 0.59 6.09
C THR A 337 19.24 0.04 4.78
N ARG A 338 20.06 0.08 3.72
CA ARG A 338 19.91 -0.56 2.40
C ARG A 338 18.47 -0.93 1.96
N TYR A 339 17.62 0.07 1.74
CA TYR A 339 16.36 -0.08 1.00
C TYR A 339 16.65 0.05 -0.50
N ARG A 340 16.14 -0.86 -1.33
CA ARG A 340 16.23 -0.75 -2.80
C ARG A 340 14.94 -0.09 -3.30
N PRO A 341 14.93 1.23 -3.57
CA PRO A 341 13.72 1.93 -3.95
C PRO A 341 13.17 1.46 -5.29
N ASP A 342 11.85 1.51 -5.42
CA ASP A 342 11.16 1.36 -6.70
C ASP A 342 11.62 2.50 -7.62
N ARG A 343 12.15 2.18 -8.79
CA ARG A 343 12.65 3.18 -9.74
C ARG A 343 11.49 3.82 -10.49
N TRP A 344 11.49 5.14 -10.59
CA TRP A 344 10.58 5.88 -11.47
C TRP A 344 11.04 5.70 -12.93
N GLY A 345 10.60 4.64 -13.58
CA GLY A 345 10.98 4.31 -14.96
C GLY A 345 10.23 5.12 -16.01
N PRO A 346 10.61 5.01 -17.29
CA PRO A 346 9.96 5.71 -18.41
C PRO A 346 8.46 5.37 -18.52
N ARG A 347 8.06 4.15 -18.16
CA ARG A 347 6.64 3.76 -18.13
C ARG A 347 5.83 4.49 -17.04
N ALA A 348 6.45 4.74 -15.88
CA ALA A 348 5.80 5.52 -14.82
C ALA A 348 5.59 6.97 -15.28
N TRP A 349 6.56 7.53 -16.01
CA TRP A 349 6.42 8.82 -16.68
C TRP A 349 5.29 8.82 -17.72
N LEU A 350 5.20 7.81 -18.59
CA LEU A 350 4.14 7.73 -19.60
C LEU A 350 2.74 7.65 -18.98
N VAL A 351 2.56 6.87 -17.90
CA VAL A 351 1.28 6.77 -17.18
C VAL A 351 0.93 8.08 -16.49
N ALA A 352 1.89 8.71 -15.80
CA ALA A 352 1.65 10.00 -15.15
C ALA A 352 1.38 11.11 -16.18
N ALA A 353 2.15 11.15 -17.27
CA ALA A 353 2.00 12.11 -18.36
C ALA A 353 0.68 11.94 -19.09
N SER A 354 0.17 10.72 -19.27
CA SER A 354 -1.13 10.52 -19.90
C SER A 354 -2.27 11.12 -19.07
N GLY A 355 -2.25 10.93 -17.74
CA GLY A 355 -3.25 11.57 -16.88
C GLY A 355 -3.09 13.09 -16.80
N ALA A 356 -1.84 13.59 -16.74
CA ALA A 356 -1.57 15.03 -16.77
C ALA A 356 -2.00 15.67 -18.10
N ALA A 357 -1.81 14.98 -19.23
CA ALA A 357 -2.28 15.42 -20.54
C ALA A 357 -3.81 15.47 -20.61
N VAL A 358 -4.50 14.45 -20.10
CA VAL A 358 -5.98 14.46 -20.01
C VAL A 358 -6.46 15.66 -19.17
N ALA A 359 -5.83 15.92 -18.03
CA ALA A 359 -6.17 17.06 -17.18
C ALA A 359 -5.94 18.39 -17.89
N GLY A 360 -4.76 18.59 -18.47
CA GLY A 360 -4.41 19.83 -19.18
C GLY A 360 -5.33 20.11 -20.37
N LEU A 361 -5.59 19.10 -21.20
CA LEU A 361 -6.48 19.22 -22.36
C LEU A 361 -7.94 19.46 -21.97
N MET A 362 -8.40 18.89 -20.85
CA MET A 362 -9.76 19.16 -20.35
C MET A 362 -9.88 20.54 -19.70
N ILE A 363 -8.81 21.05 -19.08
CA ILE A 363 -8.76 22.43 -18.58
C ILE A 363 -8.83 23.40 -19.77
N THR A 364 -8.02 23.21 -20.80
CA THR A 364 -8.06 24.09 -21.99
C THR A 364 -9.37 23.96 -22.77
N ALA A 365 -9.94 22.75 -22.85
CA ALA A 365 -11.25 22.55 -23.46
C ALA A 365 -12.37 23.24 -22.69
N ALA A 366 -12.30 23.30 -21.36
CA ALA A 366 -13.28 24.00 -20.54
C ALA A 366 -13.32 25.51 -20.81
N ASP A 367 -12.19 26.11 -21.18
CA ASP A 367 -12.10 27.53 -21.53
C ASP A 367 -12.51 27.77 -23.00
N ALA A 368 -12.18 26.84 -23.90
CA ALA A 368 -12.51 26.96 -25.33
C ALA A 368 -13.97 26.62 -25.67
N LEU A 369 -14.58 25.66 -24.98
CA LEU A 369 -15.91 25.10 -25.28
C LEU A 369 -16.78 24.97 -24.00
N PRO A 370 -17.05 26.07 -23.27
CA PRO A 370 -17.75 26.01 -21.99
C PRO A 370 -19.16 25.39 -22.12
N ALA A 371 -19.88 25.71 -23.19
CA ALA A 371 -21.23 25.18 -23.45
C ALA A 371 -21.24 23.66 -23.72
N ALA A 372 -20.18 23.09 -24.30
CA ALA A 372 -20.10 21.66 -24.60
C ALA A 372 -19.69 20.82 -23.38
N LEU A 373 -18.88 21.39 -22.48
CA LEU A 373 -18.48 20.72 -21.23
C LEU A 373 -19.52 20.86 -20.11
N ALA A 374 -20.33 21.91 -20.14
CA ALA A 374 -21.42 22.16 -19.20
C ALA A 374 -22.73 22.43 -19.94
N PRO A 375 -23.35 21.40 -20.56
CA PRO A 375 -24.61 21.58 -21.26
C PRO A 375 -25.68 22.06 -20.26
N PRO A 376 -26.45 23.11 -20.60
CA PRO A 376 -27.48 23.64 -19.71
C PRO A 376 -28.60 22.60 -19.53
N ALA A 377 -29.12 22.48 -18.31
CA ALA A 377 -30.27 21.61 -18.02
C ALA A 377 -31.60 22.22 -18.50
N VAL A 378 -31.59 23.49 -18.91
CA VAL A 378 -32.75 24.27 -19.36
C VAL A 378 -32.35 25.04 -20.63
N PRO A 379 -33.01 24.81 -21.78
CA PRO A 379 -34.04 23.79 -22.05
C PRO A 379 -33.46 22.37 -22.12
N LEU A 380 -34.32 21.34 -21.99
CA LEU A 380 -33.91 19.93 -22.18
C LEU A 380 -33.38 19.72 -23.61
N GLN A 381 -32.07 19.57 -23.74
CA GLN A 381 -31.41 19.17 -24.98
C GLN A 381 -30.55 17.93 -24.72
N ALA A 382 -30.48 17.04 -25.71
CA ALA A 382 -29.59 15.89 -25.64
C ALA A 382 -28.14 16.40 -25.61
N PRO A 383 -27.32 15.98 -24.63
CA PRO A 383 -25.93 16.39 -24.59
C PRO A 383 -25.18 15.79 -25.78
N GLU A 384 -24.54 16.65 -26.57
CA GLU A 384 -23.67 16.21 -27.64
C GLU A 384 -22.33 15.71 -27.07
N LEU A 385 -21.67 14.82 -27.82
CA LEU A 385 -20.33 14.34 -27.48
C LEU A 385 -19.29 15.20 -28.20
N PRO A 386 -18.62 16.15 -27.53
CA PRO A 386 -17.59 16.93 -28.16
C PRO A 386 -16.37 16.03 -28.43
N LEU A 387 -16.03 15.86 -29.72
CA LEU A 387 -15.03 14.90 -30.18
C LEU A 387 -13.63 15.19 -29.64
N TRP A 388 -13.27 16.48 -29.50
CA TRP A 388 -11.97 16.89 -28.99
C TRP A 388 -11.77 16.55 -27.49
N PRO A 389 -12.66 16.97 -26.57
CA PRO A 389 -12.64 16.50 -25.17
C PRO A 389 -12.71 14.97 -25.05
N ALA A 390 -13.51 14.30 -25.88
CA ALA A 390 -13.58 12.85 -25.87
C ALA A 390 -12.22 12.22 -26.24
N ALA A 391 -11.56 12.72 -27.29
CA ALA A 391 -10.21 12.29 -27.67
C ALA A 391 -9.18 12.55 -26.57
N ALA A 392 -9.29 13.69 -25.87
CA ALA A 392 -8.42 13.98 -24.72
C ALA A 392 -8.58 12.94 -23.60
N VAL A 393 -9.82 12.55 -23.25
CA VAL A 393 -10.09 11.51 -22.24
C VAL A 393 -9.54 10.14 -22.67
N LEU A 394 -9.59 9.82 -23.97
CA LEU A 394 -9.04 8.56 -24.49
C LEU A 394 -7.53 8.42 -24.31
N LEU A 395 -6.76 9.52 -24.19
CA LEU A 395 -5.35 9.44 -23.78
C LEU A 395 -5.18 8.77 -22.42
N GLY A 396 -6.21 8.82 -21.57
CA GLY A 396 -6.29 8.10 -20.31
C GLY A 396 -6.19 6.57 -20.44
N LEU A 397 -6.39 6.00 -21.64
CA LEU A 397 -6.22 4.57 -21.93
C LEU A 397 -4.77 4.14 -22.14
N LEU A 398 -3.81 5.07 -22.29
CA LEU A 398 -2.39 4.73 -22.48
C LEU A 398 -1.83 3.72 -21.46
N PRO A 399 -2.16 3.77 -20.15
CA PRO A 399 -1.72 2.78 -19.19
C PRO A 399 -2.22 1.36 -19.51
N ALA A 400 -3.35 1.20 -20.21
CA ALA A 400 -3.84 -0.10 -20.64
C ALA A 400 -2.90 -0.77 -21.66
N ALA A 401 -2.06 -0.03 -22.39
CA ALA A 401 -1.04 -0.58 -23.28
C ALA A 401 0.35 -0.62 -22.63
N VAL A 402 0.71 0.45 -21.92
CA VAL A 402 2.09 0.69 -21.45
C VAL A 402 2.41 -0.03 -20.13
N ALA A 403 1.41 -0.25 -19.26
CA ALA A 403 1.67 -0.89 -17.98
C ALA A 403 2.13 -2.36 -18.15
N PRO A 404 3.02 -2.89 -17.30
CA PRO A 404 3.34 -4.31 -17.32
C PRO A 404 2.10 -5.14 -16.93
N ALA A 405 1.91 -6.29 -17.57
CA ALA A 405 0.79 -7.19 -17.29
C ALA A 405 1.02 -7.96 -15.98
N ALA A 406 -0.02 -8.11 -15.16
CA ALA A 406 0.04 -8.95 -13.97
C ALA A 406 0.37 -10.40 -14.38
N PRO A 407 1.25 -11.11 -13.65
CA PRO A 407 1.48 -12.52 -13.89
C PRO A 407 0.17 -13.26 -13.71
N ALA A 408 -0.25 -14.00 -14.74
CA ALA A 408 -1.37 -14.92 -14.64
C ALA A 408 -1.11 -15.89 -13.48
N PRO A 409 -2.14 -16.25 -12.69
CA PRO A 409 -1.99 -17.27 -11.67
C PRO A 409 -1.43 -18.52 -12.35
N ALA A 410 -0.31 -19.04 -11.82
CA ALA A 410 0.22 -20.31 -12.27
C ALA A 410 -0.85 -21.36 -12.02
N THR A 411 -1.62 -21.70 -13.05
CA THR A 411 -2.39 -22.94 -13.10
C THR A 411 -1.39 -24.04 -12.80
N GLY A 412 -1.56 -24.71 -11.67
CA GLY A 412 -0.66 -25.75 -11.19
C GLY A 412 -0.48 -26.84 -12.23
N SER A 413 0.54 -26.71 -13.06
CA SER A 413 1.02 -27.76 -13.95
C SER A 413 2.06 -28.58 -13.17
N GLY A 414 1.68 -29.80 -12.80
CA GLY A 414 2.63 -30.83 -12.39
C GLY A 414 2.45 -31.35 -10.97
N SER A 415 1.37 -32.10 -10.74
CA SER A 415 1.44 -33.26 -9.85
C SER A 415 2.45 -34.25 -10.45
N GLY A 416 3.71 -34.14 -10.06
CA GLY A 416 4.69 -35.21 -10.28
C GLY A 416 4.36 -36.41 -9.39
N PRO A 417 4.37 -37.65 -9.91
CA PRO A 417 4.06 -38.82 -9.10
C PRO A 417 5.22 -39.17 -8.16
N GLY A 418 4.91 -39.23 -6.87
CA GLY A 418 5.52 -40.15 -5.89
C GLY A 418 7.01 -40.01 -5.58
N SER A 419 7.33 -39.27 -4.50
CA SER A 419 8.42 -39.68 -3.60
C SER A 419 7.80 -40.02 -2.25
N GLY A 420 7.57 -41.32 -2.03
CA GLY A 420 7.06 -41.85 -0.78
C GLY A 420 8.04 -41.64 0.37
N SER A 421 7.66 -40.83 1.35
CA SER A 421 8.29 -40.80 2.67
C SER A 421 7.61 -41.85 3.55
N ARG A 422 8.31 -42.97 3.78
CA ARG A 422 8.00 -43.89 4.88
C ARG A 422 8.24 -43.17 6.20
N SER A 423 7.19 -42.93 6.98
CA SER A 423 7.31 -42.65 8.42
C SER A 423 6.73 -43.84 9.19
N GLY A 424 7.58 -44.47 9.98
CA GLY A 424 7.30 -45.69 10.72
C GLY A 424 6.27 -45.53 11.83
N SER A 425 5.58 -46.63 12.08
CA SER A 425 4.71 -46.92 13.21
C SER A 425 5.48 -46.94 14.53
N GLY A 426 4.97 -46.24 15.54
CA GLY A 426 5.34 -46.39 16.94
C GLY A 426 4.06 -46.42 17.78
N SER A 427 3.78 -47.59 18.34
CA SER A 427 2.64 -48.02 19.13
C SER A 427 2.55 -47.37 20.52
N GLU A 428 1.30 -47.24 21.01
CA GLU A 428 0.93 -46.99 22.41
C GLU A 428 1.53 -48.00 23.40
N PRO A 429 1.49 -47.67 24.71
CA PRO A 429 0.72 -48.53 25.60
C PRO A 429 -0.23 -47.76 26.55
N ASP A 430 -1.51 -48.09 26.42
CA ASP A 430 -2.44 -48.69 27.38
C ASP A 430 -2.42 -48.39 28.91
N SER A 431 -3.62 -48.58 29.48
CA SER A 431 -4.09 -48.54 30.89
C SER A 431 -4.48 -47.15 31.45
N GLY A 432 -5.70 -46.87 31.91
CA GLY A 432 -6.89 -47.70 32.15
C GLY A 432 -7.23 -47.75 33.65
N THR A 433 -8.38 -47.18 34.00
CA THR A 433 -9.30 -47.53 35.12
C THR A 433 -9.55 -46.46 36.18
N ALA A 434 -10.81 -46.45 36.63
CA ALA A 434 -11.59 -45.36 37.18
C ALA A 434 -11.72 -45.34 38.72
N ALA A 435 -12.31 -44.23 39.17
CA ALA A 435 -13.31 -44.12 40.24
C ALA A 435 -12.88 -43.93 41.72
N ALA A 436 -13.33 -42.77 42.24
CA ALA A 436 -14.12 -42.56 43.46
C ALA A 436 -13.46 -42.19 44.81
N ALA A 437 -14.05 -41.14 45.39
CA ALA A 437 -14.36 -40.85 46.80
C ALA A 437 -13.34 -40.13 47.71
N GLY A 438 -13.82 -39.04 48.33
CA GLY A 438 -13.73 -38.88 49.79
C GLY A 438 -12.87 -37.72 50.37
N THR A 439 -13.54 -36.59 50.65
CA THR A 439 -13.59 -35.86 51.95
C THR A 439 -12.33 -35.57 52.79
N GLY A 440 -12.22 -34.32 53.28
CA GLY A 440 -11.68 -33.96 54.61
C GLY A 440 -10.33 -33.23 54.60
N SER A 441 -10.29 -31.90 54.77
CA SER A 441 -10.21 -31.15 56.04
C SER A 441 -8.87 -31.21 56.80
N ARG A 442 -8.20 -30.04 56.83
CA ARG A 442 -7.53 -29.36 57.97
C ARG A 442 -6.34 -30.02 58.73
N THR A 443 -5.33 -29.14 58.92
CA THR A 443 -4.47 -28.88 60.11
C THR A 443 -3.02 -29.37 60.22
N LYS A 444 -2.17 -28.38 60.57
CA LYS A 444 -1.00 -28.35 61.50
C LYS A 444 0.38 -28.92 61.10
N ARG A 445 1.28 -27.98 60.74
CA ARG A 445 2.46 -27.43 61.48
C ARG A 445 3.54 -28.38 62.07
N ALA A 446 4.80 -28.20 61.62
CA ALA A 446 6.09 -28.09 62.35
C ALA A 446 7.25 -28.36 61.33
N GLY A 447 8.46 -27.78 61.33
CA GLY A 447 9.22 -26.89 62.21
C GLY A 447 10.48 -26.34 61.49
N ARG A 448 11.14 -25.36 62.15
CA ARG A 448 12.35 -24.51 61.88
C ARG A 448 13.66 -25.27 61.48
N PRO A 449 14.84 -24.62 61.19
CA PRO A 449 15.33 -23.26 61.56
C PRO A 449 16.02 -22.40 60.44
N PRO A 450 16.48 -21.15 60.75
CA PRO A 450 16.83 -20.11 59.77
C PRO A 450 18.34 -19.96 59.51
N GLY A 451 18.70 -19.36 58.37
CA GLY A 451 20.06 -19.00 57.98
C GLY A 451 20.16 -17.53 57.55
N ASP A 452 21.28 -16.92 57.92
CA ASP A 452 21.57 -15.49 58.11
C ASP A 452 21.49 -14.56 56.88
N VAL A 453 21.14 -13.30 57.19
CA VAL A 453 21.23 -12.10 56.34
C VAL A 453 22.46 -11.30 56.79
N PRO A 454 23.25 -10.70 55.89
CA PRO A 454 24.07 -9.55 56.22
C PRO A 454 23.47 -8.24 55.71
N SER A 455 23.27 -7.31 56.63
CA SER A 455 22.97 -5.89 56.42
C SER A 455 24.21 -5.12 55.92
N PRO A 456 24.04 -3.99 55.20
CA PRO A 456 25.15 -3.10 54.84
C PRO A 456 25.47 -2.11 55.97
N ARG A 457 26.76 -1.81 56.20
CA ARG A 457 27.23 -0.72 57.07
C ARG A 457 27.51 0.57 56.26
N PRO A 458 27.31 1.77 56.85
CA PRO A 458 27.67 3.08 56.29
C PRO A 458 29.01 3.60 56.87
N ASP A 459 29.33 4.87 56.56
CA ASP A 459 30.44 5.74 57.04
C ASP A 459 31.62 5.85 56.06
N SER A 460 32.23 7.01 55.76
CA SER A 460 32.14 8.38 56.31
C SER A 460 32.88 9.37 55.38
N ASP A 461 32.57 10.66 55.57
CA ASP A 461 33.27 11.87 55.10
C ASP A 461 34.81 11.81 55.08
N ASP A 462 35.41 12.51 54.11
CA ASP A 462 36.41 13.54 54.44
C ASP A 462 36.48 14.64 53.36
N GLY A 463 36.65 15.89 53.79
CA GLY A 463 36.45 17.09 52.98
C GLY A 463 37.70 17.85 52.55
N GLY A 464 37.48 18.78 51.61
CA GLY A 464 38.10 20.11 51.64
C GLY A 464 39.17 20.46 50.58
N PRO A 465 39.33 21.76 50.23
CA PRO A 465 39.74 22.21 48.88
C PRO A 465 41.05 23.05 48.87
N HIS A 466 41.70 23.27 47.71
CA HIS A 466 42.37 24.55 47.38
C HIS A 466 42.87 24.67 45.92
N ARG A 467 42.46 25.79 45.31
CA ARG A 467 42.98 26.57 44.17
C ARG A 467 44.39 26.26 43.62
N THR A 468 44.51 26.27 42.30
CA THR A 468 45.32 27.26 41.57
C THR A 468 44.70 27.58 40.21
N ALA A 469 44.67 28.88 39.90
CA ALA A 469 44.27 29.45 38.63
C ALA A 469 45.50 30.07 37.98
N ARG A 470 45.38 30.30 36.66
CA ARG A 470 45.98 31.40 35.88
C ARG A 470 47.22 31.08 35.04
N ALA A 471 47.06 31.46 33.76
CA ALA A 471 48.05 31.90 32.78
C ALA A 471 48.41 30.89 31.69
N LEU A 472 47.79 31.02 30.51
CA LEU A 472 48.44 31.66 29.36
C LEU A 472 47.43 31.82 28.21
N ARG A 473 47.12 33.08 27.95
CA ARG A 473 46.35 33.61 26.83
C ARG A 473 47.38 34.07 25.79
N GLY A 474 47.17 33.66 24.54
CA GLY A 474 47.75 34.29 23.35
C GLY A 474 49.10 33.75 22.93
N ARG A 475 49.15 33.13 21.73
CA ARG A 475 50.12 33.47 20.67
C ARG A 475 49.80 32.69 19.38
N ASN A 476 49.61 33.45 18.30
CA ASN A 476 49.75 33.08 16.88
C ASN A 476 48.56 32.42 16.18
N ASP A 477 47.58 33.27 15.83
CA ASP A 477 47.18 33.41 14.43
C ASP A 477 48.29 34.20 13.71
N ASP A 478 48.75 33.70 12.58
CA ASP A 478 49.63 34.30 11.55
C ASP A 478 50.74 33.30 11.16
N GLU A 479 50.39 32.39 10.23
CA GLU A 479 51.26 31.76 9.22
C GLU A 479 50.59 30.47 8.72
N GLN A 480 49.78 30.57 7.66
CA GLN A 480 49.71 29.56 6.58
C GLN A 480 48.73 29.95 5.45
N GLU A 481 48.67 31.25 5.12
CA GLU A 481 48.24 31.68 3.79
C GLU A 481 49.52 31.92 2.97
N ARG A 482 50.03 30.84 2.35
CA ARG A 482 50.98 30.80 1.21
C ARG A 482 51.52 29.37 1.03
N ALA A 483 50.72 28.49 0.43
CA ALA A 483 51.20 27.46 -0.51
C ALA A 483 50.00 26.68 -1.09
N GLN A 484 49.75 26.96 -2.37
CA GLN A 484 48.92 26.21 -3.35
C GLN A 484 47.41 26.47 -3.36
#